data_AF-A0AA89CVS9-F1
#
_entry.id   AF-A0AA89CVS9-F1
#
_cell.length_a   1.000
_cell.length_b   1.000
_cell.length_c   1.000
_cell.angle_alpha   90.00
_cell.angle_beta   90.00
_cell.angle_gamma   90.00
#
_symmetry.space_group_name_H-M   'P 1'
#
loop_
_entity.id
_entity.type
_entity.pdbx_description
1 polymer ?
#
loop_
_entity_poly.entity_id
_entity_poly.type
_entity_poly.pdbx_seq_one_letter_code
_entity_poly.pdbx_strand_id
1 'polypeptide(L)'
;MTKDILELKQIAKQIRKDIVQMLTESGSGHPGGSLSIVEILTALYFKEMNINPEDPTNQDRDRFVLSKGHAAPVLYSALARRGFFNPDELMKLRKFGSILQGHPNMNYVPGVDMSTGSLGQGISVAVGMAMAGKVDQKNFRVYSVLGDGELAEGQVWEAAMAAAHYKLDNLTAFVDYNGLQIDGKTKDVMGSDPIDAKFEAFGWHVININGNDMQEVITAIEEAKNTKGKPTMIVAKTVKGKGVSFMENVASWHGTAPSKEQCEQAIKEIGGEE
;
A
#
# COMPACT_ATOMS: atom_id res chain seq x y z
N MET A 1 16.95 13.32 -9.08
CA MET A 1 17.74 12.09 -9.32
C MET A 1 16.94 10.92 -8.80
N THR A 2 16.80 9.87 -9.60
CA THR A 2 16.07 8.65 -9.22
C THR A 2 16.84 7.93 -8.12
N LYS A 3 16.18 7.62 -7.00
CA LYS A 3 16.87 7.00 -5.86
C LYS A 3 17.38 5.61 -6.19
N ASP A 4 18.57 5.29 -5.68
CA ASP A 4 19.13 3.95 -5.76
C ASP A 4 18.52 2.99 -4.72
N ILE A 5 18.85 1.71 -4.81
CA ILE A 5 18.28 0.68 -3.92
C ILE A 5 18.70 0.87 -2.46
N LEU A 6 19.92 1.36 -2.22
CA LEU A 6 20.41 1.58 -0.86
C LEU A 6 19.64 2.74 -0.21
N GLU A 7 19.45 3.84 -0.93
CA GLU A 7 18.65 4.98 -0.50
C GLU A 7 17.20 4.56 -0.21
N LEU A 8 16.60 3.75 -1.09
CA LEU A 8 15.25 3.22 -0.88
C LEU A 8 15.18 2.33 0.36
N LYS A 9 16.18 1.48 0.61
CA LYS A 9 16.23 0.66 1.83
C LYS A 9 16.33 1.52 3.09
N GLN A 10 17.02 2.66 3.07
CA GLN A 10 17.06 3.57 4.21
C GLN A 10 15.71 4.26 4.45
N ILE A 11 15.02 4.66 3.38
CA ILE A 11 13.67 5.22 3.47
C ILE A 11 12.69 4.19 4.02
N ALA A 12 12.76 2.95 3.54
CA ALA A 12 11.95 1.84 4.04
C ALA A 12 12.18 1.61 5.54
N LYS A 13 13.42 1.71 6.03
CA LYS A 13 13.71 1.67 7.48
C LYS A 13 13.05 2.83 8.22
N GLN A 14 13.17 4.06 7.71
CA GLN A 14 12.54 5.22 8.33
C GLN A 14 11.01 5.07 8.38
N ILE A 15 10.39 4.59 7.31
CA ILE A 15 8.95 4.35 7.25
C ILE A 15 8.51 3.33 8.31
N ARG A 16 9.28 2.24 8.50
CA ARG A 16 9.01 1.28 9.59
C ARG A 16 9.09 1.92 10.97
N LYS A 17 10.10 2.75 11.22
CA LYS A 17 10.24 3.48 12.49
C LYS A 17 9.03 4.38 12.74
N ASP A 18 8.63 5.16 11.73
CA ASP A 18 7.46 6.03 11.80
C ASP A 18 6.18 5.27 12.14
N ILE A 19 5.94 4.12 11.49
CA ILE A 19 4.75 3.29 11.70
C ILE A 19 4.67 2.85 13.17
N VAL A 20 5.77 2.30 13.71
CA VAL A 20 5.79 1.82 15.10
C VAL A 20 5.58 2.99 16.07
N GLN A 21 6.27 4.11 15.87
CA GLN A 21 6.17 5.28 16.75
C GLN A 21 4.77 5.90 16.74
N MET A 22 4.20 6.16 15.55
CA MET A 22 2.88 6.80 15.45
C MET A 22 1.76 5.92 16.02
N LEU A 23 1.88 4.59 15.88
CA LEU A 23 0.91 3.64 16.42
C LEU A 23 1.03 3.48 17.94
N THR A 24 2.25 3.58 18.47
CA THR A 24 2.49 3.60 19.92
C THR A 24 1.84 4.86 20.53
N GLU A 25 2.06 6.02 19.92
CA GLU A 25 1.51 7.30 20.40
C GLU A 25 -0.01 7.38 20.27
N SER A 26 -0.57 6.85 19.17
CA SER A 26 -2.02 6.83 18.99
C SER A 26 -2.70 5.85 19.96
N GLY A 27 -1.99 4.80 20.40
CA GLY A 27 -2.56 3.67 21.12
C GLY A 27 -3.57 2.87 20.29
N SER A 28 -3.56 3.03 18.96
CA SER A 28 -4.59 2.47 18.07
C SER A 28 -4.13 2.39 16.61
N GLY A 29 -4.33 1.25 15.95
CA GLY A 29 -4.14 1.11 14.51
C GLY A 29 -3.56 -0.24 14.10
N HIS A 30 -3.03 -0.33 12.88
CA HIS A 30 -2.77 -1.60 12.21
C HIS A 30 -1.30 -1.77 11.81
N PRO A 31 -0.41 -2.23 12.71
CA PRO A 31 1.02 -2.33 12.41
C PRO A 31 1.31 -3.43 11.39
N GLY A 32 0.77 -4.64 11.58
CA GLY A 32 1.14 -5.81 10.78
C GLY A 32 0.94 -5.61 9.28
N GLY A 33 -0.24 -5.12 8.89
CA GLY A 33 -0.56 -4.84 7.48
C GLY A 33 0.07 -3.57 6.91
N SER A 34 0.58 -2.66 7.76
CA SER A 34 1.33 -1.49 7.32
C SER A 34 2.79 -1.86 7.04
N LEU A 35 3.39 -2.67 7.92
CA LEU A 35 4.78 -3.12 7.80
C LEU A 35 5.00 -4.07 6.61
N SER A 36 3.99 -4.83 6.18
CA SER A 36 4.11 -5.79 5.07
C SER A 36 4.37 -5.15 3.71
N ILE A 37 3.89 -3.91 3.49
CA ILE A 37 3.92 -3.24 2.17
C ILE A 37 4.89 -2.05 2.11
N VAL A 38 5.83 -1.95 3.06
CA VAL A 38 6.78 -0.83 3.13
C VAL A 38 7.63 -0.74 1.86
N GLU A 39 8.13 -1.87 1.34
CA GLU A 39 8.91 -1.88 0.10
C GLU A 39 8.11 -1.35 -1.09
N ILE A 40 6.84 -1.78 -1.23
CA ILE A 40 5.93 -1.35 -2.30
C ILE A 40 5.73 0.16 -2.26
N LEU A 41 5.34 0.72 -1.10
CA LEU A 41 5.10 2.16 -0.99
C LEU A 41 6.39 2.96 -1.13
N THR A 42 7.52 2.42 -0.68
CA THR A 42 8.82 3.07 -0.85
C THR A 42 9.20 3.16 -2.32
N ALA A 43 9.06 2.07 -3.08
CA ALA A 43 9.34 2.07 -4.52
C ALA A 43 8.40 3.03 -5.26
N LEU A 44 7.11 3.00 -4.96
CA LEU A 44 6.12 3.87 -5.59
C LEU A 44 6.40 5.36 -5.32
N TYR A 45 6.51 5.78 -4.06
CA TYR A 45 6.59 7.20 -3.72
C TYR A 45 7.98 7.83 -3.93
N PHE A 46 9.05 7.03 -3.93
CA PHE A 46 10.42 7.56 -3.95
C PHE A 46 11.23 7.17 -5.19
N LYS A 47 10.66 6.36 -6.09
CA LYS A 47 11.30 5.99 -7.35
C LYS A 47 10.37 6.11 -8.57
N GLU A 48 9.18 5.53 -8.47
CA GLU A 48 8.34 5.30 -9.65
C GLU A 48 7.39 6.46 -9.96
N MET A 49 6.56 6.86 -9.00
CA MET A 49 5.43 7.75 -9.28
C MET A 49 5.89 9.15 -9.67
N ASN A 50 5.32 9.66 -10.76
CA ASN A 50 5.40 11.06 -11.12
C ASN A 50 4.49 11.89 -10.22
N ILE A 51 5.02 12.35 -9.08
CA ILE A 51 4.30 13.15 -8.07
C ILE A 51 5.15 14.32 -7.59
N ASN A 52 4.49 15.46 -7.35
CA ASN A 52 5.07 16.66 -6.76
C ASN A 52 4.32 17.05 -5.47
N PRO A 53 4.97 17.02 -4.29
CA PRO A 53 4.37 17.45 -3.04
C PRO A 53 3.94 18.92 -3.02
N GLU A 54 4.59 19.78 -3.82
CA GLU A 54 4.27 21.21 -3.92
C GLU A 54 3.03 21.47 -4.80
N ASP A 55 2.62 20.48 -5.61
CA ASP A 55 1.42 20.51 -6.44
C ASP A 55 0.65 19.18 -6.30
N PRO A 56 0.04 18.91 -5.13
CA PRO A 56 -0.66 17.66 -4.87
C PRO A 56 -1.94 17.50 -5.70
N THR A 57 -2.43 18.58 -6.31
CA THR A 57 -3.66 18.63 -7.11
C THR A 57 -3.44 18.45 -8.61
N ASN A 58 -2.18 18.30 -9.05
CA ASN A 58 -1.84 18.14 -10.45
C ASN A 58 -2.69 17.06 -11.13
N GLN A 59 -3.32 17.37 -12.27
CA GLN A 59 -4.17 16.40 -12.98
C GLN A 59 -3.36 15.34 -13.73
N ASP A 60 -2.09 15.59 -14.02
CA ASP A 60 -1.19 14.72 -14.78
C ASP A 60 -0.27 13.87 -13.90
N ARG A 61 -0.33 14.00 -12.57
CA ARG A 61 0.45 13.15 -11.66
C ARG A 61 -0.07 11.71 -11.61
N ASP A 62 0.78 10.77 -11.25
CA ASP A 62 0.34 9.42 -10.93
C ASP A 62 -0.56 9.40 -9.69
N ARG A 63 -1.46 8.42 -9.64
CA ARG A 63 -2.44 8.24 -8.56
C ARG A 63 -2.14 6.98 -7.76
N PHE A 64 -2.36 7.01 -6.45
CA PHE A 64 -2.23 5.85 -5.58
C PHE A 64 -3.44 5.68 -4.67
N VAL A 65 -4.07 4.50 -4.72
CA VAL A 65 -5.21 4.15 -3.87
C VAL A 65 -4.84 2.99 -2.95
N LEU A 66 -4.77 3.27 -1.64
CA LEU A 66 -4.64 2.24 -0.62
C LEU A 66 -6.01 1.59 -0.36
N SER A 67 -6.35 0.55 -1.13
CA SER A 67 -7.65 -0.15 -1.01
C SER A 67 -7.81 -0.82 0.35
N LYS A 68 -6.73 -1.46 0.84
CA LYS A 68 -6.60 -1.91 2.24
C LYS A 68 -6.36 -0.75 3.21
N GLY A 69 -7.33 0.17 3.29
CA GLY A 69 -7.22 1.46 3.97
C GLY A 69 -6.81 1.39 5.44
N HIS A 70 -7.00 0.25 6.11
CA HIS A 70 -6.55 0.07 7.50
C HIS A 70 -5.03 0.22 7.65
N ALA A 71 -4.25 -0.02 6.60
CA ALA A 71 -2.80 0.21 6.53
C ALA A 71 -2.44 1.70 6.28
N ALA A 72 -3.30 2.64 6.70
CA ALA A 72 -3.05 4.08 6.61
C ALA A 72 -1.66 4.54 7.13
N PRO A 73 -1.11 3.98 8.23
CA PRO A 73 0.19 4.41 8.77
C PRO A 73 1.34 4.42 7.76
N VAL A 74 1.45 3.39 6.90
CA VAL A 74 2.53 3.33 5.90
C VAL A 74 2.34 4.36 4.79
N LEU A 75 1.09 4.63 4.38
CA LEU A 75 0.78 5.69 3.42
C LEU A 75 1.10 7.07 3.99
N TYR A 76 0.71 7.33 5.23
CA TYR A 76 0.98 8.61 5.88
C TYR A 76 2.47 8.86 6.06
N SER A 77 3.23 7.85 6.50
CA SER A 77 4.69 7.97 6.58
C SER A 77 5.30 8.21 5.20
N ALA A 78 4.90 7.49 4.16
CA ALA A 78 5.40 7.71 2.80
C ALA A 78 5.12 9.14 2.31
N LEU A 79 3.91 9.66 2.51
CA LEU A 79 3.52 11.03 2.14
C LEU A 79 4.31 12.09 2.93
N ALA A 80 4.43 11.93 4.25
CA ALA A 80 5.21 12.83 5.10
C ALA A 80 6.69 12.88 4.68
N ARG A 81 7.29 11.71 4.49
CA ARG A 81 8.70 11.57 4.07
C ARG A 81 8.93 11.99 2.63
N ARG A 82 7.88 12.00 1.80
CA ARG A 82 7.91 12.56 0.44
C ARG A 82 7.74 14.08 0.44
N GLY A 83 7.25 14.69 1.52
CA GLY A 83 7.15 16.13 1.70
C GLY A 83 5.74 16.72 1.52
N PHE A 84 4.68 15.89 1.51
CA PHE A 84 3.31 16.39 1.36
C PHE A 84 2.79 17.13 2.59
N PHE A 85 3.37 16.85 3.76
CA PHE A 85 3.12 17.53 5.02
C PHE A 85 4.28 17.28 6.00
N ASN A 86 4.35 18.03 7.09
CA ASN A 86 5.41 17.88 8.09
C ASN A 86 5.32 16.51 8.79
N PRO A 87 6.41 15.72 8.87
CA PRO A 87 6.47 14.48 9.65
C PRO A 87 6.00 14.57 11.10
N ASP A 88 6.03 15.74 11.74
CA ASP A 88 5.49 15.93 13.10
C ASP A 88 3.99 15.60 13.20
N GLU A 89 3.25 15.71 12.09
CA GLU A 89 1.83 15.33 12.04
C GLU A 89 1.60 13.83 12.28
N LEU A 90 2.61 12.98 12.02
CA LEU A 90 2.50 11.53 12.21
C LEU A 90 2.16 11.18 13.67
N MET A 91 2.67 11.93 14.64
CA MET A 91 2.38 11.72 16.07
C MET A 91 0.95 12.12 16.47
N LYS A 92 0.18 12.70 15.54
CA LYS A 92 -1.23 13.07 15.76
C LYS A 92 -2.19 12.06 15.12
N LEU A 93 -1.72 10.90 14.67
CA LEU A 93 -2.57 9.85 14.10
C LEU A 93 -3.76 9.52 15.02
N ARG A 94 -4.98 9.51 14.44
CA ARG A 94 -6.25 9.19 15.13
C ARG A 94 -6.63 10.12 16.28
N LYS A 95 -5.93 11.23 16.48
CA LYS A 95 -6.31 12.25 17.48
C LYS A 95 -7.40 13.16 16.92
N PHE A 96 -8.26 13.68 17.79
CA PHE A 96 -9.30 14.64 17.41
C PHE A 96 -8.67 15.89 16.76
N GLY A 97 -9.24 16.37 15.66
CA GLY A 97 -8.74 17.52 14.91
C GLY A 97 -7.50 17.27 14.04
N SER A 98 -6.94 16.05 14.06
CA SER A 98 -5.83 15.68 13.20
C SER A 98 -6.26 15.50 11.75
N ILE A 99 -5.38 15.82 10.79
CA ILE A 99 -5.59 15.45 9.39
C ILE A 99 -5.46 13.92 9.18
N LEU A 100 -4.70 13.23 10.04
CA LEU A 100 -4.38 11.81 9.92
C LEU A 100 -5.44 10.95 10.63
N GLN A 101 -6.45 10.55 9.87
CA GLN A 101 -7.57 9.73 10.32
C GLN A 101 -7.20 8.24 10.48
N GLY A 102 -8.09 7.43 11.04
CA GLY A 102 -7.83 5.99 11.21
C GLY A 102 -7.77 5.19 9.92
N HIS A 103 -8.37 5.74 8.85
CA HIS A 103 -8.31 5.31 7.46
C HIS A 103 -8.08 6.56 6.59
N PRO A 104 -7.50 6.44 5.37
CA PRO A 104 -7.24 7.58 4.49
C PRO A 104 -8.49 8.43 4.26
N ASN A 105 -8.33 9.75 4.29
CA ASN A 105 -9.37 10.71 3.95
C ASN A 105 -8.79 11.74 2.97
N MET A 106 -9.26 11.72 1.73
CA MET A 106 -8.75 12.57 0.65
C MET A 106 -9.04 14.07 0.85
N ASN A 107 -10.01 14.41 1.70
CA ASN A 107 -10.35 15.81 1.97
C ASN A 107 -9.40 16.45 2.99
N TYR A 108 -8.65 15.64 3.76
CA TYR A 108 -7.84 16.13 4.89
C TYR A 108 -6.34 16.01 4.65
N VAL A 109 -5.89 14.95 3.95
CA VAL A 109 -4.46 14.67 3.80
C VAL A 109 -4.01 14.95 2.36
N PRO A 110 -3.13 15.94 2.13
CA PRO A 110 -2.55 16.16 0.81
C PRO A 110 -1.85 14.90 0.28
N GLY A 111 -2.14 14.55 -0.97
CA GLY A 111 -1.60 13.35 -1.63
C GLY A 111 -2.35 12.04 -1.36
N VAL A 112 -3.43 12.05 -0.57
CA VAL A 112 -4.38 10.93 -0.52
C VAL A 112 -5.40 11.07 -1.66
N ASP A 113 -5.42 10.10 -2.58
CA ASP A 113 -6.27 10.14 -3.78
C ASP A 113 -7.71 9.67 -3.55
N MET A 114 -7.95 8.87 -2.51
CA MET A 114 -9.28 8.33 -2.20
C MET A 114 -9.43 8.13 -0.69
N SER A 115 -10.62 8.45 -0.19
CA SER A 115 -11.03 8.02 1.15
C SER A 115 -11.34 6.52 1.13
N THR A 116 -10.58 5.71 1.86
CA THR A 116 -10.76 4.26 1.90
C THR A 116 -11.03 3.76 3.32
N GLY A 117 -11.27 2.45 3.48
CA GLY A 117 -11.53 1.83 4.78
C GLY A 117 -12.53 0.68 4.66
N SER A 118 -13.60 0.89 3.88
CA SER A 118 -14.43 -0.21 3.39
C SER A 118 -13.65 -0.98 2.33
N LEU A 119 -13.33 -2.24 2.61
CA LEU A 119 -12.58 -3.11 1.72
C LEU A 119 -13.31 -3.27 0.37
N GLY A 120 -12.55 -3.47 -0.71
CA GLY A 120 -13.07 -3.63 -2.08
C GLY A 120 -13.42 -2.31 -2.80
N GLN A 121 -13.73 -1.24 -2.07
CA GLN A 121 -14.11 0.04 -2.69
C GLN A 121 -12.93 0.75 -3.36
N GLY A 122 -11.74 0.68 -2.76
CA GLY A 122 -10.56 1.40 -3.27
C GLY A 122 -10.16 0.95 -4.68
N ILE A 123 -10.11 -0.36 -4.93
CA ILE A 123 -9.79 -0.88 -6.27
C ILE A 123 -10.83 -0.47 -7.32
N SER A 124 -12.12 -0.42 -6.97
CA SER A 124 -13.16 0.06 -7.88
C SER A 124 -12.94 1.53 -8.28
N VAL A 125 -12.55 2.37 -7.33
CA VAL A 125 -12.23 3.78 -7.62
C VAL A 125 -10.94 3.89 -8.43
N ALA A 126 -9.92 3.08 -8.15
CA ALA A 126 -8.70 3.03 -8.95
C ALA A 126 -8.97 2.66 -10.42
N VAL A 127 -9.90 1.73 -10.67
CA VAL A 127 -10.40 1.42 -12.02
C VAL A 127 -11.04 2.65 -12.68
N GLY A 128 -11.89 3.37 -11.95
CA GLY A 128 -12.48 4.62 -12.43
C GLY A 128 -11.44 5.70 -12.76
N MET A 129 -10.43 5.88 -11.90
CA MET A 129 -9.32 6.82 -12.14
C MET A 129 -8.51 6.44 -13.39
N ALA A 130 -8.24 5.14 -13.58
CA ALA A 130 -7.50 4.66 -14.74
C ALA A 130 -8.31 4.85 -16.03
N MET A 131 -9.62 4.61 -15.97
CA MET A 131 -10.55 4.88 -17.07
C MET A 131 -10.59 6.37 -17.43
N ALA A 132 -10.67 7.26 -16.45
CA ALA A 132 -10.63 8.71 -16.67
C ALA A 132 -9.35 9.11 -17.41
N GLY A 133 -8.18 8.60 -16.96
CA GLY A 133 -6.91 8.86 -17.64
C GLY A 133 -6.91 8.42 -19.11
N LYS A 134 -7.55 7.29 -19.43
CA LYS A 134 -7.69 6.81 -20.82
C LYS A 134 -8.61 7.70 -21.66
N VAL A 135 -9.77 8.07 -21.11
CA VAL A 135 -10.76 8.92 -21.79
C VAL A 135 -10.17 10.31 -22.07
N ASP A 136 -9.48 10.88 -21.10
CA ASP A 136 -8.87 12.21 -21.17
C ASP A 136 -7.52 12.23 -21.91
N GLN A 137 -7.09 11.08 -22.45
CA GLN A 137 -5.81 10.91 -23.16
C GLN A 137 -4.60 11.34 -22.32
N LYS A 138 -4.67 11.09 -21.01
CA LYS A 138 -3.60 11.37 -20.05
C LYS A 138 -2.63 10.19 -19.98
N ASN A 139 -1.38 10.51 -19.68
CA ASN A 139 -0.29 9.53 -19.58
C ASN A 139 -0.03 9.05 -18.15
N PHE A 140 -0.77 9.56 -17.16
CA PHE A 140 -0.59 9.15 -15.76
C PHE A 140 -0.98 7.69 -15.56
N ARG A 141 -0.37 7.07 -14.55
CA ARG A 141 -0.66 5.73 -14.09
C ARG A 141 -1.41 5.75 -12.76
N VAL A 142 -2.17 4.69 -12.53
CA VAL A 142 -2.89 4.46 -11.28
C VAL A 142 -2.35 3.21 -10.63
N TYR A 143 -2.00 3.34 -9.35
CA TYR A 143 -1.51 2.26 -8.52
C TYR A 143 -2.51 1.96 -7.41
N SER A 144 -2.67 0.69 -7.04
CA SER A 144 -3.48 0.32 -5.88
C SER A 144 -2.90 -0.88 -5.14
N VAL A 145 -3.06 -0.90 -3.81
CA VAL A 145 -2.66 -2.04 -2.97
C VAL A 145 -3.89 -2.58 -2.26
N LEU A 146 -4.12 -3.87 -2.39
CA LEU A 146 -5.19 -4.63 -1.76
C LEU A 146 -4.61 -5.61 -0.72
N GLY A 147 -5.43 -6.02 0.23
CA GLY A 147 -5.14 -7.19 1.07
C GLY A 147 -5.58 -8.49 0.41
N ASP A 148 -4.93 -9.61 0.71
CA ASP A 148 -5.40 -10.94 0.32
C ASP A 148 -6.75 -11.33 0.96
N GLY A 149 -7.00 -10.92 2.20
CA GLY A 149 -8.32 -11.05 2.83
C GLY A 149 -9.39 -10.11 2.24
N GLU A 150 -8.99 -8.98 1.65
CA GLU A 150 -9.90 -8.06 0.96
C GLU A 150 -10.46 -8.67 -0.34
N LEU A 151 -9.76 -9.64 -0.94
CA LEU A 151 -10.22 -10.35 -2.15
C LEU A 151 -11.49 -11.19 -1.93
N ALA A 152 -11.92 -11.37 -0.68
CA ALA A 152 -13.22 -11.99 -0.38
C ALA A 152 -14.41 -11.11 -0.78
N GLU A 153 -14.20 -9.80 -0.98
CA GLU A 153 -15.25 -8.87 -1.41
C GLU A 153 -15.58 -9.06 -2.90
N GLY A 154 -16.87 -9.28 -3.20
CA GLY A 154 -17.36 -9.43 -4.58
C GLY A 154 -17.00 -8.25 -5.48
N GLN A 155 -16.99 -7.05 -4.89
CA GLN A 155 -16.65 -5.80 -5.57
C GLN A 155 -15.23 -5.81 -6.19
N VAL A 156 -14.27 -6.54 -5.61
CA VAL A 156 -12.93 -6.67 -6.19
C VAL A 156 -12.99 -7.35 -7.55
N TRP A 157 -13.82 -8.37 -7.69
CA TRP A 157 -13.96 -9.16 -8.92
C TRP A 157 -14.74 -8.40 -9.99
N GLU A 158 -15.76 -7.62 -9.60
CA GLU A 158 -16.44 -6.69 -10.51
C GLU A 158 -15.46 -5.65 -11.07
N ALA A 159 -14.62 -5.06 -10.21
CA ALA A 159 -13.58 -4.12 -10.63
C ALA A 159 -12.53 -4.77 -11.54
N ALA A 160 -12.10 -6.00 -11.21
CA ALA A 160 -11.15 -6.76 -12.03
C ALA A 160 -11.71 -7.03 -13.44
N MET A 161 -12.98 -7.40 -13.54
CA MET A 161 -13.66 -7.64 -14.81
C MET A 161 -13.74 -6.37 -15.66
N ALA A 162 -14.11 -5.25 -15.04
CA ALA A 162 -14.17 -3.96 -15.72
C ALA A 162 -12.80 -3.51 -16.21
N ALA A 163 -11.75 -3.59 -15.38
CA ALA A 163 -10.41 -3.15 -15.74
C ALA A 163 -9.86 -3.86 -16.99
N ALA A 164 -10.09 -5.18 -17.07
CA ALA A 164 -9.67 -5.97 -18.22
C ALA A 164 -10.51 -5.65 -19.47
N HIS A 165 -11.84 -5.56 -19.33
CA HIS A 165 -12.76 -5.20 -20.41
C HIS A 165 -12.36 -3.87 -21.08
N TYR A 166 -12.04 -2.87 -20.28
CA TYR A 166 -11.64 -1.55 -20.73
C TYR A 166 -10.14 -1.40 -21.05
N LYS A 167 -9.37 -2.50 -21.01
CA LYS A 167 -7.94 -2.54 -21.39
C LYS A 167 -7.10 -1.50 -20.64
N LEU A 168 -7.31 -1.38 -19.34
CA LEU A 168 -6.69 -0.36 -18.49
C LEU A 168 -5.22 -0.67 -18.17
N ASP A 169 -4.34 -0.63 -19.17
CA ASP A 169 -2.88 -0.87 -19.02
C ASP A 169 -2.12 0.25 -18.29
N ASN A 170 -2.81 1.33 -17.92
CA ASN A 170 -2.34 2.35 -17.00
C ASN A 170 -2.67 2.04 -15.53
N LEU A 171 -3.32 0.90 -15.24
CA LEU A 171 -3.57 0.40 -13.89
C LEU A 171 -2.58 -0.72 -13.53
N THR A 172 -1.87 -0.52 -12.42
CA THR A 172 -1.03 -1.54 -11.77
C THR A 172 -1.50 -1.72 -10.34
N ALA A 173 -2.03 -2.90 -10.01
CA ALA A 173 -2.48 -3.23 -8.66
C ALA A 173 -1.54 -4.24 -8.00
N PHE A 174 -1.54 -4.28 -6.67
CA PHE A 174 -0.79 -5.23 -5.86
C PHE A 174 -1.76 -5.97 -4.93
N VAL A 175 -1.55 -7.28 -4.78
CA VAL A 175 -2.07 -8.03 -3.64
C VAL A 175 -0.95 -8.17 -2.61
N ASP A 176 -1.15 -7.63 -1.42
CA ASP A 176 -0.33 -7.91 -0.24
C ASP A 176 -0.65 -9.32 0.28
N TYR A 177 0.02 -10.32 -0.29
CA TYR A 177 -0.21 -11.73 0.00
C TYR A 177 0.62 -12.19 1.20
N ASN A 178 0.13 -11.81 2.39
CA ASN A 178 0.77 -12.11 3.68
C ASN A 178 0.15 -13.33 4.40
N GLY A 179 -0.96 -13.87 3.91
CA GLY A 179 -1.62 -15.09 4.39
C GLY A 179 -2.46 -14.92 5.66
N LEU A 180 -2.66 -13.71 6.17
CA LEU A 180 -3.34 -13.44 7.44
C LEU A 180 -4.40 -12.34 7.35
N GLN A 181 -5.55 -12.58 7.97
CA GLN A 181 -6.62 -11.59 8.21
C GLN A 181 -6.92 -11.47 9.71
N ILE A 182 -8.06 -10.86 10.09
CA ILE A 182 -8.42 -10.62 11.50
C ILE A 182 -8.50 -11.94 12.28
N ASP A 183 -9.30 -12.89 11.78
CA ASP A 183 -9.61 -14.15 12.48
C ASP A 183 -8.62 -15.29 12.19
N GLY A 184 -7.41 -14.97 11.71
CA GLY A 184 -6.33 -15.95 11.49
C GLY A 184 -5.89 -16.04 10.03
N LYS A 185 -5.52 -17.25 9.58
CA LYS A 185 -5.00 -17.46 8.23
C LYS A 185 -6.11 -17.33 7.20
N THR A 186 -5.84 -16.62 6.11
CA THR A 186 -6.82 -16.42 5.03
C THR A 186 -7.37 -17.75 4.52
N LYS A 187 -6.49 -18.73 4.27
CA LYS A 187 -6.89 -20.08 3.83
C LYS A 187 -7.85 -20.84 4.78
N ASP A 188 -7.81 -20.53 6.08
CA ASP A 188 -8.61 -21.23 7.09
C ASP A 188 -9.96 -20.51 7.31
N VAL A 189 -10.02 -19.20 7.04
CA VAL A 189 -11.24 -18.39 7.20
C VAL A 189 -12.01 -18.25 5.88
N MET A 190 -11.36 -17.72 4.83
CA MET A 190 -11.89 -17.62 3.47
C MET A 190 -10.73 -17.37 2.49
N GLY A 191 -10.20 -18.46 1.91
CA GLY A 191 -9.03 -18.40 1.04
C GLY A 191 -9.35 -17.95 -0.38
N SER A 192 -8.54 -17.03 -0.92
CA SER A 192 -8.66 -16.57 -2.31
C SER A 192 -7.73 -17.32 -3.28
N ASP A 193 -6.99 -18.32 -2.81
CA ASP A 193 -6.12 -19.13 -3.67
C ASP A 193 -6.90 -19.94 -4.73
N PRO A 194 -6.27 -20.25 -5.89
CA PRO A 194 -5.05 -19.62 -6.42
C PRO A 194 -5.32 -18.17 -6.88
N ILE A 195 -4.63 -17.19 -6.27
CA ILE A 195 -4.86 -15.75 -6.51
C ILE A 195 -4.44 -15.36 -7.93
N ASP A 196 -3.28 -15.82 -8.35
CA ASP A 196 -2.71 -15.59 -9.68
C ASP A 196 -3.63 -16.08 -10.79
N ALA A 197 -4.03 -17.34 -10.75
CA ALA A 197 -4.91 -17.94 -11.76
C ALA A 197 -6.29 -17.27 -11.82
N LYS A 198 -6.81 -16.75 -10.69
CA LYS A 198 -8.05 -15.96 -10.69
C LYS A 198 -7.86 -14.65 -11.45
N PHE A 199 -6.82 -13.88 -11.17
CA PHE A 199 -6.59 -12.62 -11.91
C PHE A 199 -6.28 -12.86 -13.39
N GLU A 200 -5.55 -13.91 -13.73
CA GLU A 200 -5.34 -14.33 -15.12
C GLU A 200 -6.67 -14.64 -15.82
N ALA A 201 -7.57 -15.38 -15.17
CA ALA A 201 -8.90 -15.69 -15.70
C ALA A 201 -9.77 -14.43 -15.88
N PHE A 202 -9.57 -13.40 -15.07
CA PHE A 202 -10.20 -12.09 -15.22
C PHE A 202 -9.52 -11.21 -16.27
N GLY A 203 -8.49 -11.69 -16.98
CA GLY A 203 -7.85 -11.01 -18.11
C GLY A 203 -6.70 -10.08 -17.75
N TRP A 204 -6.15 -10.21 -16.53
CA TRP A 204 -5.02 -9.41 -16.08
C TRP A 204 -3.68 -10.02 -16.47
N HIS A 205 -2.65 -9.18 -16.63
CA HIS A 205 -1.26 -9.64 -16.57
C HIS A 205 -0.87 -9.87 -15.12
N VAL A 206 -0.29 -11.01 -14.78
CA VAL A 206 0.02 -11.36 -13.38
C VAL A 206 1.52 -11.54 -13.21
N ILE A 207 2.07 -10.94 -12.16
CA ILE A 207 3.48 -11.05 -11.78
C ILE A 207 3.56 -11.50 -10.32
N ASN A 208 4.21 -12.63 -10.07
CA ASN A 208 4.46 -13.14 -8.72
C ASN A 208 5.84 -12.69 -8.24
N ILE A 209 5.93 -12.07 -7.06
CA ILE A 209 7.19 -11.58 -6.49
C ILE A 209 7.31 -11.86 -4.98
N ASN A 210 8.53 -11.78 -4.47
CA ASN A 210 8.78 -11.47 -3.06
C ASN A 210 8.54 -9.97 -2.82
N GLY A 211 7.41 -9.65 -2.19
CA GLY A 211 7.01 -8.27 -1.89
C GLY A 211 7.88 -7.54 -0.87
N ASN A 212 8.77 -8.25 -0.17
CA ASN A 212 9.75 -7.66 0.74
C ASN A 212 11.16 -7.57 0.14
N ASP A 213 11.33 -7.91 -1.15
CA ASP A 213 12.53 -7.62 -1.92
C ASP A 213 12.34 -6.36 -2.78
N MET A 214 13.10 -5.31 -2.45
CA MET A 214 13.00 -4.01 -3.15
C MET A 214 13.34 -4.11 -4.64
N GLN A 215 14.27 -4.99 -5.05
CA GLN A 215 14.64 -5.14 -6.45
C GLN A 215 13.53 -5.83 -7.23
N GLU A 216 12.93 -6.89 -6.67
CA GLU A 216 11.79 -7.57 -7.32
C GLU A 216 10.58 -6.63 -7.47
N VAL A 217 10.27 -5.83 -6.45
CA VAL A 217 9.20 -4.82 -6.51
C VAL A 217 9.45 -3.82 -7.65
N ILE A 218 10.67 -3.28 -7.77
CA ILE A 218 11.03 -2.34 -8.84
C ILE A 218 10.92 -3.00 -10.22
N THR A 219 11.44 -4.21 -10.36
CA THR A 219 11.40 -4.96 -11.63
C THR A 219 9.96 -5.24 -12.07
N ALA A 220 9.09 -5.66 -11.15
CA ALA A 220 7.69 -5.93 -11.46
C ALA A 220 6.90 -4.67 -11.84
N ILE A 221 7.19 -3.54 -11.19
CA ILE A 221 6.61 -2.23 -11.56
C ILE A 221 7.03 -1.87 -12.99
N GLU A 222 8.30 -2.04 -13.35
CA GLU A 222 8.80 -1.74 -14.68
C GLU A 222 8.18 -2.65 -15.75
N GLU A 223 8.02 -3.95 -15.47
CA GLU A 223 7.30 -4.87 -16.35
C GLU A 223 5.83 -4.46 -16.52
N ALA A 224 5.15 -4.09 -15.44
CA ALA A 224 3.77 -3.63 -15.45
C ALA A 224 3.57 -2.37 -16.32
N LYS A 225 4.54 -1.46 -16.33
CA LYS A 225 4.52 -0.25 -17.18
C LYS A 225 4.65 -0.57 -18.66
N ASN A 226 5.44 -1.59 -18.99
CA ASN A 226 5.70 -2.01 -20.35
C ASN A 226 4.62 -2.97 -20.89
N THR A 227 3.78 -3.53 -20.02
CA THR A 227 2.61 -4.31 -20.39
C THR A 227 1.51 -3.41 -20.94
N LYS A 228 1.04 -3.67 -22.17
CA LYS A 228 0.01 -2.88 -22.87
C LYS A 228 -1.25 -3.69 -23.16
N GLY A 229 -2.38 -3.00 -23.28
CA GLY A 229 -3.68 -3.56 -23.63
C GLY A 229 -4.41 -4.34 -22.52
N LYS A 230 -3.84 -4.44 -21.32
CA LYS A 230 -4.45 -5.05 -20.13
C LYS A 230 -3.85 -4.50 -18.83
N PRO A 231 -4.63 -4.45 -17.74
CA PRO A 231 -4.11 -4.09 -16.41
C PRO A 231 -3.14 -5.15 -15.87
N THR A 232 -2.29 -4.77 -14.92
CA THR A 232 -1.32 -5.69 -14.28
C THR A 232 -1.61 -5.85 -12.79
N MET A 233 -1.63 -7.10 -12.31
CA MET A 233 -1.73 -7.48 -10.91
C MET A 233 -0.40 -8.08 -10.45
N ILE A 234 0.23 -7.45 -9.47
CA ILE A 234 1.44 -7.95 -8.85
C ILE A 234 1.04 -8.67 -7.56
N VAL A 235 1.13 -9.99 -7.55
CA VAL A 235 0.88 -10.81 -6.35
C VAL A 235 2.17 -10.83 -5.54
N ALA A 236 2.22 -9.96 -4.53
CA ALA A 236 3.41 -9.74 -3.73
C ALA A 236 3.34 -10.59 -2.46
N LYS A 237 4.12 -11.68 -2.42
CA LYS A 237 4.23 -12.50 -1.21
C LYS A 237 5.02 -11.74 -0.16
N THR A 238 4.41 -11.46 0.98
CA THR A 238 4.99 -10.61 2.03
C THR A 238 4.92 -11.28 3.39
N VAL A 239 5.61 -10.69 4.37
CA VAL A 239 5.50 -11.04 5.79
C VAL A 239 4.68 -9.97 6.49
N LYS A 240 3.54 -10.34 7.09
CA LYS A 240 2.78 -9.43 7.95
C LYS A 240 3.65 -9.06 9.14
N GLY A 241 3.83 -7.77 9.42
CA GLY A 241 4.72 -7.30 10.48
C GLY A 241 6.21 -7.23 10.11
N LYS A 242 6.55 -7.25 8.80
CA LYS A 242 7.95 -7.34 8.32
C LYS A 242 8.89 -6.33 9.00
N GLY A 243 9.99 -6.85 9.54
CA GLY A 243 11.06 -6.07 10.15
C GLY A 243 10.95 -5.90 11.66
N VAL A 244 9.93 -6.47 12.29
CA VAL A 244 9.77 -6.51 13.75
C VAL A 244 9.45 -7.94 14.17
N SER A 245 10.42 -8.61 14.79
CA SER A 245 10.47 -10.05 15.03
C SER A 245 9.21 -10.60 15.73
N PHE A 246 8.73 -9.90 16.76
CA PHE A 246 7.54 -10.29 17.52
C PHE A 246 6.21 -9.98 16.82
N MET A 247 6.25 -9.24 15.71
CA MET A 247 5.09 -8.95 14.86
C MET A 247 5.04 -9.83 13.60
N GLU A 248 6.17 -10.41 13.16
CA GLU A 248 6.24 -11.19 11.93
C GLU A 248 5.35 -12.45 11.97
N ASN A 249 4.40 -12.55 11.03
CA ASN A 249 3.45 -13.66 10.89
C ASN A 249 2.54 -13.92 12.09
N VAL A 250 2.20 -12.86 12.85
CA VAL A 250 1.34 -12.96 14.03
C VAL A 250 0.03 -12.21 13.81
N ALA A 251 -1.11 -12.93 13.81
CA ALA A 251 -2.43 -12.38 13.49
C ALA A 251 -2.89 -11.27 14.46
N SER A 252 -2.56 -11.39 15.75
CA SER A 252 -2.95 -10.40 16.77
C SER A 252 -2.36 -9.00 16.51
N TRP A 253 -1.27 -8.90 15.75
CA TRP A 253 -0.70 -7.62 15.31
C TRP A 253 -1.39 -7.01 14.09
N HIS A 254 -2.52 -7.56 13.66
CA HIS A 254 -3.33 -6.95 12.61
C HIS A 254 -3.85 -5.56 13.02
N GLY A 255 -4.37 -5.42 14.25
CA GLY A 255 -5.01 -4.18 14.74
C GLY A 255 -4.63 -3.78 16.16
N THR A 256 -3.60 -4.40 16.75
CA THR A 256 -3.11 -4.08 18.10
C THR A 256 -1.97 -3.08 18.02
N ALA A 257 -2.07 -1.98 18.76
CA ALA A 257 -0.98 -1.02 18.89
C ALA A 257 0.13 -1.55 19.84
N PRO A 258 1.41 -1.32 19.53
CA PRO A 258 2.50 -1.69 20.43
C PRO A 258 2.52 -0.84 21.71
N SER A 259 2.98 -1.43 22.81
CA SER A 259 3.34 -0.69 24.03
C SER A 259 4.62 0.12 23.83
N LYS A 260 4.98 0.96 24.81
CA LYS A 260 6.24 1.73 24.77
C LYS A 260 7.46 0.82 24.75
N GLU A 261 7.46 -0.24 25.57
CA GLU A 261 8.56 -1.22 25.62
C GLU A 261 8.68 -1.97 24.28
N GLN A 262 7.55 -2.35 23.69
CA GLN A 262 7.52 -3.00 22.37
C GLN A 262 7.97 -2.05 21.26
N CYS A 263 7.65 -0.76 21.36
CA CYS A 263 8.15 0.26 20.45
C CYS A 263 9.68 0.36 20.52
N GLU A 264 10.25 0.49 21.71
CA GLU A 264 11.70 0.56 21.90
C GLU A 264 12.41 -0.68 21.35
N GLN A 265 11.86 -1.88 21.60
CA GLN A 265 12.39 -3.11 21.02
C GLN A 265 12.33 -3.09 19.49
N ALA A 266 11.18 -2.76 18.91
CA ALA A 266 11.01 -2.72 17.46
C ALA A 266 11.95 -1.70 16.80
N ILE A 267 12.15 -0.53 17.39
CA ILE A 267 13.06 0.49 16.87
C ILE A 267 14.50 -0.02 16.84
N LYS A 268 14.96 -0.73 17.88
CA LYS A 268 16.28 -1.38 17.90
C LYS A 268 16.41 -2.41 16.78
N GLU A 269 15.42 -3.29 16.61
CA GLU A 269 15.40 -4.33 15.57
C GLU A 269 15.43 -3.78 14.14
N ILE A 270 14.73 -2.67 13.88
CA ILE A 270 14.71 -2.00 12.56
C ILE A 270 16.08 -1.37 12.21
N GLY A 271 16.98 -1.23 13.18
CA GLY A 271 18.27 -0.55 13.04
C GLY A 271 18.23 0.87 13.59
N GLY A 272 17.71 1.03 14.80
CA GLY A 272 17.90 2.21 15.65
C GLY A 272 19.00 1.93 16.65
N GLU A 273 20.23 2.27 16.29
CA GLU A 273 21.24 2.68 17.27
C GLU A 273 21.43 4.19 17.11
N GLU A 274 21.66 4.83 18.26
CA GLU A 274 21.79 6.26 18.53
C GLU A 274 22.85 6.97 17.68
#